data_AF-A0A1S6KZH2-F1
#
_entry.id   AF-A0A1S6KZH2-F1
#
_cell.length_a   1.000
_cell.length_b   1.000
_cell.length_c   1.000
_cell.angle_alpha   90.00
_cell.angle_beta   90.00
_cell.angle_gamma   90.00
#
_symmetry.space_group_name_H-M   'P 1'
#
loop_
_entity.id
_entity.type
_entity.pdbx_description
1 polymer ?
#
loop_
_entity_poly.entity_id
_entity_poly.type
_entity_poly.pdbx_seq_one_letter_code
_entity_poly.pdbx_strand_id
1 'polypeptide(L)'
;QAKRHLPFFDCAYQGFASGDTARDAWAIRYFVQRGFELFVAQSFAKNFGLYGERCGALTAVLAVPEAAPLVLSQLKKITRATISNPPKYGSQIVSLILNNPQLKEEWFVNLKSMSERVQVMRKELYDHLIRLQTPGTWNHIIDQIGMFSFTGLNAQ
;
A
#
# COMPACT_ATOMS: atom_id res chain seq x y z
N GLN A 1 24.98 -3.12 -0.68
CA GLN A 1 24.44 -1.74 -0.54
C GLN A 1 25.43 -0.72 -1.14
N ALA A 2 25.75 -0.83 -2.44
CA ALA A 2 26.91 -0.14 -3.04
C ALA A 2 26.86 1.41 -2.97
N LYS A 3 25.65 1.99 -3.03
CA LYS A 3 25.44 3.45 -3.03
C LYS A 3 25.02 4.02 -1.67
N ARG A 4 24.95 3.20 -0.61
CA ARG A 4 24.55 3.61 0.75
C ARG A 4 23.23 4.41 0.83
N HIS A 5 22.25 4.06 -0.02
CA HIS A 5 20.92 4.66 0.05
C HIS A 5 20.15 4.15 1.27
N LEU A 6 19.31 5.00 1.84
CA LEU A 6 18.30 4.66 2.84
C LEU A 6 16.92 4.59 2.15
N PRO A 7 16.39 3.40 1.87
CA PRO A 7 15.09 3.25 1.23
C PRO A 7 13.96 3.77 2.12
N PHE A 8 13.04 4.49 1.51
CA PHE A 8 11.76 4.86 2.10
C PHE A 8 10.65 4.35 1.18
N PHE A 9 9.90 3.36 1.66
CA PHE A 9 8.76 2.79 0.93
C PHE A 9 7.46 3.51 1.32
N ASP A 10 6.71 3.97 0.32
CA ASP A 10 5.31 4.34 0.46
C ASP A 10 4.44 3.13 0.07
N CYS A 11 3.67 2.63 1.03
CA CYS A 11 2.89 1.40 0.94
C CYS A 11 1.41 1.68 1.20
N ALA A 12 0.74 2.30 0.22
CA ALA A 12 -0.68 2.66 0.32
C ALA A 12 -1.66 1.62 -0.24
N TYR A 13 -1.17 0.61 -0.99
CA TYR A 13 -2.01 -0.31 -1.78
C TYR A 13 -1.77 -1.79 -1.47
N GLN A 14 -1.21 -2.13 -0.30
CA GLN A 14 -0.93 -3.53 0.05
C GLN A 14 -2.19 -4.39 0.03
N GLY A 15 -2.15 -5.45 -0.78
CA GLY A 15 -3.23 -6.38 -1.09
C GLY A 15 -4.26 -5.84 -2.08
N PHE A 16 -4.34 -4.52 -2.28
CA PHE A 16 -5.22 -3.91 -3.28
C PHE A 16 -4.61 -3.98 -4.69
N ALA A 17 -3.28 -4.04 -4.80
CA ALA A 17 -2.59 -4.06 -6.09
C ALA A 17 -2.74 -5.41 -6.79
N SER A 18 -2.58 -6.51 -6.06
CA SER A 18 -2.69 -7.86 -6.64
C SER A 18 -3.78 -8.76 -6.04
N GLY A 19 -4.50 -8.31 -5.01
CA GLY A 19 -5.39 -9.17 -4.21
C GLY A 19 -4.65 -9.99 -3.14
N ASP A 20 -3.33 -9.81 -2.99
CA ASP A 20 -2.48 -10.58 -2.09
C ASP A 20 -1.51 -9.67 -1.33
N THR A 21 -1.70 -9.57 -0.02
CA THR A 21 -0.89 -8.71 0.85
C THR A 21 0.57 -9.13 0.96
N ALA A 22 0.89 -10.42 0.79
CA ALA A 22 2.25 -10.94 0.85
C ALA A 22 2.99 -10.64 -0.45
N ARG A 23 2.32 -10.81 -1.60
CA ARG A 23 2.85 -10.43 -2.91
C ARG A 23 3.14 -8.94 -2.98
N ASP A 24 2.20 -8.11 -2.55
CA ASP A 24 2.33 -6.65 -2.61
C ASP A 24 3.40 -6.10 -1.63
N ALA A 25 3.74 -6.84 -0.57
CA ALA A 25 4.82 -6.50 0.36
C ALA A 25 6.19 -7.12 -0.01
N TRP A 26 6.28 -7.87 -1.11
CA TRP A 26 7.47 -8.63 -1.46
C TRP A 26 8.73 -7.76 -1.56
N ALA A 27 8.66 -6.61 -2.23
CA ALA A 27 9.82 -5.74 -2.42
C ALA A 27 10.36 -5.21 -1.08
N ILE A 28 9.48 -4.81 -0.16
CA ILE A 28 9.87 -4.36 1.19
C ILE A 28 10.55 -5.50 1.94
N ARG A 29 9.92 -6.68 1.98
CA ARG A 29 10.46 -7.87 2.67
C ARG A 29 11.81 -8.30 2.07
N TYR A 30 11.95 -8.22 0.76
CA TYR A 30 13.19 -8.52 0.08
C TYR A 30 14.30 -7.55 0.52
N PHE A 31 14.04 -6.24 0.59
CA PHE A 31 15.03 -5.29 1.09
C PHE A 31 15.42 -5.55 2.55
N VAL A 32 14.46 -5.87 3.41
CA VAL A 32 14.75 -6.29 4.80
C VAL A 32 15.64 -7.54 4.84
N GLN A 33 15.32 -8.58 4.06
CA GLN A 33 16.12 -9.80 3.96
C GLN A 33 17.54 -9.55 3.44
N ARG A 34 17.72 -8.50 2.63
CA ARG A 34 19.03 -8.06 2.13
C ARG A 34 19.80 -7.19 3.13
N GLY A 35 19.28 -7.04 4.36
CA GLY A 35 19.91 -6.33 5.48
C GLY A 35 19.82 -4.80 5.39
N PHE A 36 18.84 -4.26 4.66
CA PHE A 36 18.63 -2.81 4.61
C PHE A 36 17.92 -2.33 5.88
N GLU A 37 18.46 -1.26 6.46
CA GLU A 37 17.64 -0.32 7.24
C GLU A 37 16.74 0.45 6.27
N LEU A 38 15.49 0.68 6.65
CA LEU A 38 14.52 1.34 5.79
C LEU A 38 13.34 1.92 6.58
N PHE A 39 12.59 2.81 5.93
CA PHE A 39 11.29 3.26 6.42
C PHE A 39 10.16 2.71 5.54
N VAL A 40 9.00 2.48 6.16
CA VAL A 40 7.75 2.18 5.46
C VAL A 40 6.66 3.10 6.00
N ALA A 41 6.09 3.94 5.15
CA ALA A 41 4.82 4.60 5.43
C ALA A 41 3.70 3.74 4.86
N GLN A 42 2.80 3.27 5.72
CA GLN A 42 1.69 2.42 5.34
C GLN A 42 0.37 3.18 5.50
N SER A 43 -0.51 3.10 4.50
CA SER A 43 -1.85 3.67 4.58
C SER A 43 -2.90 2.58 4.64
N PHE A 44 -3.92 2.76 5.49
CA PHE A 44 -5.09 1.89 5.54
C PHE A 44 -6.31 2.46 4.81
N ALA A 45 -6.16 3.58 4.10
CA ALA A 45 -7.27 4.25 3.44
C ALA A 45 -7.90 3.40 2.33
N LYS A 46 -7.10 2.64 1.56
CA LYS A 46 -7.57 1.92 0.37
C LYS A 46 -7.90 0.46 0.66
N ASN A 47 -7.03 -0.23 1.38
CA ASN A 47 -7.21 -1.65 1.68
C ASN A 47 -8.22 -1.93 2.82
N PHE A 48 -8.51 -0.96 3.70
CA PHE A 48 -9.61 -1.04 4.67
C PHE A 48 -10.80 -0.11 4.32
N GLY A 49 -10.71 0.68 3.25
CA GLY A 49 -11.72 1.69 2.92
C GLY A 49 -11.81 2.85 3.92
N LEU A 50 -10.82 3.02 4.80
CA LEU A 50 -10.80 4.02 5.88
C LEU A 50 -10.28 5.39 5.41
N TYR A 51 -10.78 5.89 4.27
CA TYR A 51 -10.31 7.12 3.64
C TYR A 51 -10.37 8.33 4.60
N GLY A 52 -11.51 8.55 5.23
CA GLY A 52 -11.76 9.67 6.13
C GLY A 52 -11.12 9.52 7.51
N GLU A 53 -10.86 8.28 7.96
CA GLU A 53 -10.36 8.02 9.32
C GLU A 53 -8.86 8.30 9.51
N ARG A 54 -8.16 8.55 8.40
CA ARG A 54 -6.74 8.94 8.38
C ARG A 54 -5.85 7.95 9.14
N CYS A 55 -6.11 6.65 8.98
CA CYS A 55 -5.36 5.59 9.63
C CYS A 55 -4.16 5.12 8.79
N GLY A 56 -3.01 4.96 9.43
CA GLY A 56 -1.77 4.49 8.83
C GLY A 56 -0.72 4.19 9.89
N ALA A 57 0.46 3.76 9.45
CA ALA A 57 1.59 3.46 10.32
C ALA A 57 2.91 3.90 9.68
N LEU A 58 3.88 4.30 10.51
CA LEU A 58 5.27 4.47 10.13
C LEU A 58 6.10 3.37 10.79
N THR A 59 6.83 2.61 10.00
CA THR A 59 7.76 1.57 10.48
C THR A 59 9.19 1.97 10.14
N ALA A 60 10.09 1.82 11.11
CA ALA A 60 11.53 1.92 10.91
C ALA A 60 12.14 0.53 11.13
N VAL A 61 12.83 0.00 10.11
CA VAL A 61 13.63 -1.20 10.21
C VAL A 61 15.06 -0.77 10.46
N LEU A 62 15.65 -1.23 11.56
CA LEU A 62 16.96 -0.81 12.04
C LEU A 62 17.87 -2.03 12.15
N ALA A 63 19.18 -1.80 11.98
CA ALA A 63 20.18 -2.86 11.97
C ALA A 63 20.39 -3.47 13.36
N VAL A 64 20.23 -2.65 14.40
CA VAL A 64 20.47 -3.02 15.79
C VAL A 64 19.25 -2.75 16.68
N PRO A 65 18.84 -3.69 17.56
CA PRO A 65 17.67 -3.52 18.42
C PRO A 65 17.73 -2.30 19.35
N GLU A 66 18.92 -1.92 19.79
CA GLU A 66 19.17 -0.82 20.71
C GLU A 66 18.80 0.55 20.11
N ALA A 67 18.82 0.65 18.78
CA ALA A 67 18.43 1.87 18.08
C ALA A 67 16.91 2.11 18.08
N ALA A 68 16.08 1.05 18.20
CA ALA A 68 14.63 1.15 18.15
C ALA A 68 14.02 2.10 19.20
N PRO A 69 14.31 1.99 20.51
CA PRO A 69 13.79 2.93 21.50
C PRO A 69 14.30 4.36 21.29
N LEU A 70 15.52 4.54 20.79
CA LEU A 70 16.10 5.86 20.52
C LEU A 70 15.36 6.56 19.38
N VAL A 71 15.18 5.87 18.25
CA VAL A 71 14.41 6.37 17.10
C VAL A 71 12.96 6.63 17.49
N LEU A 72 12.31 5.70 18.20
CA LEU A 72 10.94 5.87 18.66
C LEU A 72 10.78 7.09 19.57
N SER A 73 11.75 7.39 20.44
CA SER A 73 11.71 8.58 21.31
C SER A 73 11.69 9.88 20.50
N GLN A 74 12.43 9.96 19.40
CA GLN A 74 12.47 11.12 18.53
C GLN A 74 11.19 11.24 17.71
N LEU A 75 10.67 10.13 17.17
CA LEU A 75 9.38 10.12 16.47
C LEU A 75 8.23 10.58 17.38
N LYS A 76 8.23 10.17 18.65
CA LYS A 76 7.26 10.65 19.65
C LYS A 76 7.34 12.15 19.87
N LYS A 77 8.55 12.73 19.98
CA LYS A 77 8.74 14.19 20.12
C LYS A 77 8.19 14.95 18.90
N ILE A 78 8.52 14.48 17.70
CA ILE A 78 8.00 15.07 16.45
C ILE A 78 6.47 14.99 16.43
N THR A 79 5.90 13.81 16.68
CA THR A 79 4.45 13.60 16.69
C THR A 79 3.75 14.52 17.70
N ARG A 80 4.33 14.66 18.90
CA ARG A 80 3.79 15.53 19.95
C ARG A 80 3.76 17.00 19.52
N ALA A 81 4.79 17.46 18.82
CA ALA A 81 4.87 18.82 18.30
C ALA A 81 3.97 19.06 17.08
N THR A 82 3.70 18.05 16.27
CA THR A 82 2.89 18.20 15.04
C THR A 82 1.40 18.04 15.28
N ILE A 83 0.98 16.97 15.96
CA ILE A 83 -0.44 16.61 16.10
C ILE A 83 -0.83 16.19 17.52
N SER A 84 0.08 16.32 18.49
CA SER A 84 -0.05 15.80 19.85
C SER A 84 -0.13 14.26 19.94
N ASN A 85 -1.18 13.65 19.38
CA ASN A 85 -1.41 12.21 19.32
C ASN A 85 -2.29 11.86 18.10
N PRO A 86 -2.16 10.66 17.51
CA PRO A 86 -2.92 10.28 16.34
C PRO A 86 -4.40 9.97 16.66
N PRO A 87 -5.32 10.11 15.67
CA PRO A 87 -6.73 9.77 15.85
C PRO A 87 -6.92 8.28 16.15
N LYS A 88 -7.76 7.99 17.15
CA LYS A 88 -7.91 6.63 17.71
C LYS A 88 -8.78 5.71 16.85
N TYR A 89 -9.91 6.20 16.35
CA TYR A 89 -11.00 5.37 15.82
C TYR A 89 -10.57 4.43 14.68
N GLY A 90 -9.97 4.96 13.61
CA GLY A 90 -9.49 4.12 12.50
C GLY A 90 -8.50 3.03 12.93
N SER A 91 -7.61 3.34 13.89
CA SER A 91 -6.66 2.34 14.41
C SER A 91 -7.34 1.23 15.21
N GLN A 92 -8.46 1.52 15.88
CA GLN A 92 -9.25 0.51 16.59
C GLN A 92 -9.96 -0.43 15.62
N ILE A 93 -10.48 0.09 14.50
CA ILE A 93 -11.09 -0.75 13.45
C ILE A 93 -10.04 -1.70 12.86
N VAL A 94 -8.88 -1.17 12.45
CA VAL A 94 -7.80 -1.99 11.90
C VAL A 94 -7.34 -3.04 12.91
N SER A 95 -7.18 -2.65 14.17
CA SER A 95 -6.80 -3.58 15.24
C SER A 95 -7.84 -4.67 15.47
N LEU A 96 -9.13 -4.32 15.49
CA LEU A 96 -10.22 -5.28 15.66
C LEU A 96 -10.23 -6.32 14.53
N ILE A 97 -10.14 -5.86 13.28
CA ILE A 97 -10.17 -6.73 12.10
C ILE A 97 -8.94 -7.64 12.08
N LEU A 98 -7.73 -7.09 12.28
CA LEU A 98 -6.48 -7.86 12.13
C LEU A 98 -6.22 -8.85 13.29
N ASN A 99 -6.79 -8.59 14.48
CA ASN A 99 -6.64 -9.46 15.65
C ASN A 99 -7.79 -10.45 15.85
N ASN A 100 -8.85 -10.38 15.04
CA ASN A 100 -9.94 -11.35 15.03
C ASN A 100 -9.80 -12.25 13.78
N PRO A 101 -9.56 -13.58 13.94
CA PRO A 101 -9.32 -14.48 12.79
C PRO A 101 -10.45 -14.47 11.75
N GLN A 102 -11.70 -14.41 12.19
CA GLN A 102 -12.87 -14.43 11.29
C GLN A 102 -12.95 -13.12 10.48
N LEU A 103 -12.82 -11.97 11.15
CA LEU A 103 -12.84 -10.67 10.48
C LEU A 103 -11.63 -10.48 9.55
N LYS A 104 -10.47 -11.01 9.93
CA LYS A 104 -9.27 -10.96 9.10
C LYS A 104 -9.44 -11.76 7.82
N GLU A 105 -10.03 -12.94 7.90
CA GLU A 105 -10.31 -13.77 6.73
C GLU A 105 -11.33 -13.08 5.80
N GLU A 106 -12.41 -12.55 6.37
CA GLU A 106 -13.39 -11.76 5.63
C GLU A 106 -12.74 -10.55 4.93
N TRP A 107 -11.84 -9.85 5.62
CA TRP A 107 -11.08 -8.74 5.07
C TRP A 107 -10.20 -9.16 3.88
N PHE A 108 -9.52 -10.32 3.94
CA PHE A 108 -8.76 -10.83 2.79
C PHE A 108 -9.66 -11.11 1.59
N VAL A 109 -10.83 -11.72 1.80
CA VAL A 109 -11.80 -11.98 0.73
C VAL A 109 -12.30 -10.67 0.12
N ASN A 110 -12.64 -9.68 0.95
CA ASN A 110 -13.09 -8.36 0.51
C ASN A 110 -12.02 -7.65 -0.31
N LEU A 111 -10.78 -7.68 0.16
CA LEU A 111 -9.63 -7.08 -0.51
C LEU A 111 -9.36 -7.70 -1.88
N LYS A 112 -9.43 -9.02 -1.97
CA LYS A 112 -9.29 -9.76 -3.22
C LYS A 112 -10.39 -9.41 -4.22
N SER A 113 -11.65 -9.39 -3.78
CA SER A 113 -12.79 -9.01 -4.61
C SER A 113 -12.65 -7.59 -5.19
N MET A 114 -12.21 -6.63 -4.38
CA MET A 114 -11.93 -5.26 -4.86
C MET A 114 -10.84 -5.22 -5.93
N SER A 115 -9.74 -5.96 -5.72
CA SER A 115 -8.63 -6.06 -6.69
C SER A 115 -9.06 -6.74 -7.99
N GLU A 116 -9.78 -7.86 -7.90
CA GLU A 116 -10.29 -8.61 -9.05
C GLU A 116 -11.22 -7.74 -9.90
N ARG A 117 -12.12 -6.98 -9.27
CA ARG A 117 -13.00 -6.05 -9.99
C ARG A 117 -12.21 -5.01 -10.80
N VAL A 118 -11.11 -4.46 -10.25
CA VAL A 118 -10.26 -3.51 -10.99
C VAL A 118 -9.63 -4.17 -12.22
N GLN A 119 -9.16 -5.42 -12.10
CA GLN A 119 -8.60 -6.17 -13.22
C GLN A 119 -9.65 -6.46 -14.30
N VAL A 120 -10.87 -6.83 -13.91
CA VAL A 120 -12.00 -7.02 -14.83
C VAL A 120 -12.26 -5.73 -15.60
N MET A 121 -12.40 -4.59 -14.92
CA MET A 121 -12.66 -3.31 -15.59
C MET A 121 -11.54 -2.90 -16.56
N ARG A 122 -10.27 -3.19 -16.23
CA ARG A 122 -9.14 -2.96 -17.14
C ARG A 122 -9.25 -3.82 -18.40
N LYS A 123 -9.59 -5.11 -18.25
CA LYS A 123 -9.75 -6.02 -19.36
C LYS A 123 -10.91 -5.62 -20.28
N GLU A 124 -12.06 -5.29 -19.70
CA GLU A 124 -13.24 -4.84 -20.44
C GLU A 124 -12.95 -3.55 -21.24
N LEU A 125 -12.30 -2.57 -20.61
CA LEU A 125 -11.91 -1.33 -21.30
C LEU A 125 -10.96 -1.61 -22.47
N TYR A 126 -9.93 -2.42 -22.25
CA TYR A 126 -8.99 -2.83 -23.30
C TYR A 126 -9.70 -3.54 -24.46
N ASP A 127 -10.55 -4.52 -24.16
CA ASP A 127 -11.26 -5.31 -25.18
C ASP A 127 -12.18 -4.44 -26.03
N HIS A 128 -12.87 -3.48 -25.40
CA HIS A 128 -13.69 -2.52 -26.12
C HIS A 128 -12.87 -1.61 -27.04
N LEU A 129 -11.71 -1.11 -26.59
CA LEU A 129 -10.83 -0.27 -27.42
C LEU A 129 -10.31 -1.03 -28.63
N ILE A 130 -9.90 -2.30 -28.45
CA ILE A 130 -9.45 -3.18 -29.54
C ILE A 130 -10.58 -3.47 -30.52
N ARG A 131 -11.77 -3.82 -30.02
CA ARG A 131 -12.95 -4.09 -30.86
C ARG A 131 -13.36 -2.89 -31.70
N LEU A 132 -13.23 -1.69 -31.14
CA LEU A 132 -13.51 -0.43 -31.85
C LEU A 132 -12.38 0.02 -32.79
N GLN A 133 -11.29 -0.75 -32.86
CA GLN A 133 -10.09 -0.40 -33.64
C GLN A 133 -9.55 1.00 -33.26
N THR A 134 -9.62 1.34 -31.97
CA THR A 134 -9.22 2.65 -31.47
C THR A 134 -7.73 2.86 -31.74
N PRO A 135 -7.31 3.98 -32.37
CA PRO A 135 -5.90 4.20 -32.73
C PRO A 135 -4.93 4.06 -31.54
N GLY A 136 -3.75 3.52 -31.82
CA GLY A 136 -2.67 3.32 -30.83
C GLY A 136 -2.66 1.93 -30.20
N THR A 137 -1.79 1.74 -29.21
CA THR A 137 -1.65 0.49 -28.46
C THR A 137 -2.18 0.63 -27.04
N TRP A 138 -3.03 -0.29 -26.62
CA TRP A 138 -3.73 -0.21 -25.33
C TRP A 138 -3.27 -1.25 -24.30
N ASN A 139 -2.24 -2.03 -24.59
CA ASN A 139 -1.70 -3.09 -23.69
C ASN A 139 -1.37 -2.58 -22.28
N HIS A 140 -0.88 -1.35 -22.18
CA HIS A 140 -0.56 -0.71 -20.89
C HIS A 140 -1.75 -0.68 -19.91
N ILE A 141 -3.00 -0.70 -20.39
CA ILE A 141 -4.20 -0.75 -19.52
C ILE A 141 -4.25 -2.05 -18.72
N ILE A 142 -3.86 -3.17 -19.32
CA ILE A 142 -3.87 -4.49 -18.68
C ILE A 142 -2.54 -4.86 -18.02
N ASP A 143 -1.43 -4.27 -18.46
CA ASP A 143 -0.10 -4.51 -17.88
C ASP A 143 0.12 -3.71 -16.58
N GLN A 144 -0.51 -2.55 -16.45
CA GLN A 144 -0.39 -1.70 -15.26
C GLN A 144 -1.17 -2.24 -14.06
N ILE A 145 -0.62 -2.01 -12.86
CA ILE A 145 -1.14 -2.53 -11.59
C ILE A 145 -1.75 -1.40 -10.75
N GLY A 146 -2.82 -1.73 -10.02
CA GLY A 146 -3.42 -0.85 -9.02
C GLY A 146 -4.61 -0.05 -9.55
N MET A 147 -4.99 1.01 -8.82
CA MET A 147 -6.23 1.77 -9.07
C MET A 147 -6.22 2.62 -10.34
N PHE A 148 -5.03 3.01 -10.81
CA PHE A 148 -4.91 4.03 -11.86
C PHE A 148 -4.28 3.47 -13.12
N SER A 149 -4.79 3.89 -14.26
CA SER A 149 -4.16 3.66 -15.56
C SER A 149 -3.54 4.96 -16.06
N PHE A 150 -2.26 4.93 -16.42
CA PHE A 150 -1.62 6.04 -17.10
C PHE A 150 -1.87 5.89 -18.60
N THR A 151 -2.96 6.50 -19.07
CA THR A 151 -3.53 6.27 -20.41
C THR A 151 -2.73 6.87 -21.55
N GLY A 152 -1.86 7.85 -21.27
CA GLY A 152 -1.13 8.59 -22.28
C GLY A 152 -1.98 9.56 -23.11
N LEU A 153 -3.26 9.73 -22.77
CA LEU A 153 -4.10 10.78 -23.35
C LEU A 153 -3.55 12.15 -22.95
N ASN A 154 -3.59 13.09 -23.88
CA ASN A 154 -3.21 14.47 -23.60
C ASN A 154 -4.40 15.25 -23.03
N ALA A 155 -4.19 16.51 -22.64
CA ALA A 155 -5.21 17.32 -21.97
C ALA A 155 -6.28 17.90 -22.92
N GLN A 156 -6.06 17.83 -24.24
CA GLN A 156 -6.97 18.32 -25.28
C GLN A 156 -7.90 17.20 -25.73
#